data_AF-A0A1W9GGL9-F1
#
_entry.id   AF-A0A1W9GGL9-F1
#
_cell.length_a   1.000
_cell.length_b   1.000
_cell.length_c   1.000
_cell.angle_alpha   90.00
_cell.angle_beta   90.00
_cell.angle_gamma   90.00
#
_symmetry.space_group_name_H-M   'P 1'
#
loop_
_entity.id
_entity.type
_entity.pdbx_description
1 polymer ?
#
loop_
_entity_poly.entity_id
_entity_poly.type
_entity_poly.pdbx_seq_one_letter_code
_entity_poly.pdbx_strand_id
1 'polypeptide(L)'
;MSERTIELIYDPFALTTAQHRAGLAGLLVLVESLRKRKMKPVPEIHTNENQTISVRITEDSLTVLFNELYDAIWDERKSDSKPQAKTVRNVKIVEEDAAADNTNGRKRRKKQFVYETIAPKAKFLEVLGLTAPWIKLWREAIFGSIRSRDKQRQDYKDRAQGKPASSVAQIWAEIERLAKAKGNNKSLSVELSSSLFIGGQDTNAEKVSFLGGPDHNLLLHFWPVVMGVYVPEIIDRDGTSKLSSSYVLVIPDVTDPIGFVQDFLETLARLGTEMTGYRPKQAVITLPQEGGLEYLHHLLGLVKAKTDVANAAGVEVYHLEKRGNNVHMLSTDRVPVSRRVLEQYEAIRDKYYSVLFRRKLILNLIRGEPWYREFDRVFAKGSKEWFIGIKAHRFSSDVQRRFEVESQARRSA
;
A
#
# COMPACT_ATOMS: atom_id res chain seq x y z
N MET A 1 40.82 5.41 2.30
CA MET A 1 40.29 5.36 3.67
C MET A 1 39.46 4.10 3.75
N SER A 2 39.64 3.24 4.76
CA SER A 2 38.79 2.05 4.91
C SER A 2 37.36 2.50 5.17
N GLU A 3 36.43 2.12 4.31
CA GLU A 3 35.02 2.46 4.44
C GLU A 3 34.48 1.85 5.74
N ARG A 4 33.96 2.69 6.64
CA ARG A 4 33.50 2.23 7.95
C ARG A 4 32.22 1.42 7.75
N THR A 5 32.27 0.13 8.08
CA THR A 5 31.12 -0.77 8.03
C THR A 5 30.47 -0.84 9.40
N ILE A 6 29.14 -0.70 9.46
CA ILE A 6 28.33 -0.83 10.68
C ILE A 6 27.39 -2.02 10.51
N GLU A 7 27.32 -2.87 11.54
CA GLU A 7 26.42 -4.02 11.60
C GLU A 7 25.19 -3.69 12.44
N LEU A 8 24.00 -3.84 11.86
CA LEU A 8 22.71 -3.69 12.52
C LEU A 8 22.05 -5.06 12.63
N ILE A 9 21.72 -5.49 13.85
CA ILE A 9 21.12 -6.80 14.12
C ILE A 9 19.66 -6.59 14.51
N TYR A 10 18.76 -7.25 13.79
CA TYR A 10 17.33 -7.20 14.02
C TYR A 10 16.81 -8.57 14.43
N ASP A 11 16.06 -8.60 15.54
CA ASP A 11 15.20 -9.72 15.90
C ASP A 11 13.78 -9.40 15.42
N PRO A 12 13.21 -10.14 14.44
CA PRO A 12 11.86 -9.91 13.96
C PRO A 12 10.80 -9.91 15.08
N PHE A 13 10.99 -10.70 16.14
CA PHE A 13 10.05 -10.79 17.27
C PHE A 13 10.21 -9.64 18.27
N ALA A 14 11.37 -8.97 18.30
CA ALA A 14 11.62 -7.80 19.14
C ALA A 14 11.21 -6.48 18.48
N LEU A 15 10.93 -6.47 17.17
CA LEU A 15 10.48 -5.28 16.46
C LEU A 15 9.07 -4.85 16.92
N THR A 16 8.94 -3.58 17.26
CA THR A 16 7.79 -3.05 18.03
C THR A 16 6.43 -3.17 17.33
N THR A 17 6.38 -2.95 16.01
CA THR A 17 5.10 -2.87 15.27
C THR A 17 5.18 -3.62 13.95
N ALA A 18 4.01 -3.90 13.35
CA ALA A 18 3.95 -4.49 12.00
C ALA A 18 4.64 -3.58 10.97
N GLN A 19 4.62 -2.25 11.13
CA GLN A 19 5.36 -1.32 10.27
C GLN A 19 6.88 -1.54 10.35
N HIS A 20 7.44 -1.84 11.52
CA HIS A 20 8.87 -2.14 11.64
C HIS A 20 9.22 -3.50 11.02
N ARG A 21 8.39 -4.53 11.26
CA ARG A 21 8.57 -5.87 10.68
C ARG A 21 8.43 -5.86 9.16
N ALA A 22 7.42 -5.16 8.63
CA ALA A 22 7.30 -4.86 7.21
C ALA A 22 8.47 -4.01 6.69
N GLY A 23 9.01 -3.11 7.51
CA GLY A 23 10.21 -2.33 7.22
C GLY A 23 11.43 -3.19 6.97
N LEU A 24 11.69 -4.16 7.85
CA LEU A 24 12.76 -5.14 7.65
C LEU A 24 12.57 -5.94 6.37
N ALA A 25 11.37 -6.47 6.13
CA ALA A 25 11.05 -7.19 4.88
C ALA A 25 11.24 -6.29 3.64
N GLY A 26 10.80 -5.03 3.69
CA GLY A 26 10.95 -4.07 2.60
C GLY A 26 12.40 -3.72 2.30
N LEU A 27 13.25 -3.63 3.32
CA LEU A 27 14.70 -3.46 3.15
C LEU A 27 15.28 -4.67 2.41
N LEU A 28 14.92 -5.88 2.81
CA LEU A 28 15.39 -7.11 2.15
C LEU A 28 14.93 -7.21 0.69
N VAL A 29 13.66 -6.88 0.41
CA VAL A 29 13.13 -6.83 -0.96
C VAL A 29 13.90 -5.81 -1.81
N LEU A 30 14.21 -4.64 -1.26
CA LEU A 30 14.96 -3.61 -1.98
C LEU A 30 16.39 -4.06 -2.27
N VAL A 31 17.08 -4.66 -1.30
CA VAL A 31 18.42 -5.24 -1.49
C VAL A 31 18.40 -6.32 -2.58
N GLU A 32 17.38 -7.18 -2.60
CA GLU A 32 17.23 -8.20 -3.64
C GLU A 32 17.06 -7.59 -5.04
N SER A 33 16.29 -6.50 -5.14
CA SER A 33 16.17 -5.75 -6.40
C SER A 33 17.49 -5.14 -6.87
N LEU A 34 18.30 -4.61 -5.96
CA LEU A 34 19.63 -4.08 -6.27
C LEU A 34 20.58 -5.19 -6.75
N ARG A 35 20.55 -6.36 -6.09
CA ARG A 35 21.34 -7.55 -6.46
C ARG A 35 20.97 -8.06 -7.85
N LYS A 36 19.67 -8.21 -8.16
CA LYS A 36 19.20 -8.62 -9.50
C LYS A 36 19.68 -7.68 -10.61
N ARG A 37 19.80 -6.38 -10.31
CA ARG A 37 20.34 -5.37 -11.23
C ARG A 37 21.85 -5.21 -11.19
N LYS A 38 22.56 -6.01 -10.39
CA LYS A 38 24.02 -5.95 -10.22
C LYS A 38 24.51 -4.55 -9.79
N MET A 39 23.69 -3.81 -9.04
CA MET A 39 24.08 -2.51 -8.49
C MET A 39 25.08 -2.70 -7.35
N LYS A 40 25.96 -1.71 -7.16
CA LYS A 40 26.97 -1.71 -6.09
C LYS A 40 27.22 -0.27 -5.58
N PRO A 41 27.66 -0.11 -4.33
CA PRO A 41 27.69 -1.14 -3.29
C PRO A 41 26.28 -1.50 -2.79
N VAL A 42 26.12 -2.69 -2.22
CA VAL A 42 24.85 -3.17 -1.63
C VAL A 42 25.12 -3.66 -0.21
N PRO A 43 24.16 -3.51 0.72
CA PRO A 43 24.28 -4.08 2.05
C PRO A 43 24.50 -5.61 2.02
N GLU A 44 25.32 -6.09 2.95
CA GLU A 44 25.44 -7.53 3.21
C GLU A 44 24.35 -7.96 4.19
N ILE A 45 23.66 -9.04 3.86
CA ILE A 45 22.57 -9.58 4.67
C ILE A 45 23.00 -10.98 5.13
N HIS A 46 23.00 -11.21 6.43
CA HIS A 46 23.25 -12.50 7.04
C HIS A 46 22.07 -12.89 7.93
N THR A 47 21.63 -14.15 7.82
CA THR A 47 20.66 -14.73 8.76
C THR A 47 21.42 -15.57 9.75
N ASN A 48 21.25 -15.29 11.04
CA ASN A 48 21.91 -16.00 12.12
C ASN A 48 21.08 -17.22 12.55
N GLU A 49 21.69 -18.16 13.28
CA GLU A 49 21.04 -19.39 13.76
C GLU A 49 19.77 -19.15 14.60
N ASN A 50 19.72 -18.02 15.31
CA ASN A 50 18.59 -17.60 16.13
C ASN A 50 17.50 -16.81 15.34
N GLN A 51 17.48 -16.92 14.01
CA GLN A 51 16.57 -16.19 13.11
C GLN A 51 16.70 -14.66 13.16
N THR A 52 17.74 -14.13 13.81
CA THR A 52 18.05 -12.70 13.71
C THR A 52 18.68 -12.38 12.35
N ILE A 53 18.45 -11.16 11.88
CA ILE A 53 18.95 -10.67 10.60
C ILE A 53 20.02 -9.62 10.88
N SER A 54 21.25 -9.91 10.48
CA SER A 54 22.35 -8.95 10.47
C SER A 54 22.42 -8.24 9.11
N VAL A 55 22.45 -6.92 9.16
CA VAL A 55 22.55 -6.02 8.02
C VAL A 55 23.84 -5.22 8.17
N ARG A 56 24.83 -5.47 7.31
CA ARG A 56 26.07 -4.70 7.27
C ARG A 56 25.97 -3.62 6.21
N ILE A 57 26.16 -2.38 6.63
CA ILE A 57 26.02 -1.20 5.80
C ILE A 57 27.22 -0.28 5.91
N THR A 58 27.56 0.32 4.78
CA THR A 58 28.43 1.50 4.65
C THR A 58 27.62 2.72 4.22
N GLU A 59 28.20 3.91 4.31
CA GLU A 59 27.59 5.15 3.83
C GLU A 59 27.24 5.08 2.35
N ASP A 60 28.11 4.51 1.52
CA ASP A 60 27.85 4.37 0.08
C ASP A 60 26.71 3.38 -0.18
N SER A 61 26.66 2.26 0.54
CA SER A 61 25.58 1.27 0.39
C SER A 61 24.23 1.86 0.82
N LEU A 62 24.21 2.69 1.87
CA LEU A 62 23.02 3.40 2.33
C LEU A 62 22.59 4.45 1.30
N THR A 63 23.56 5.16 0.71
CA THR A 63 23.33 6.12 -0.37
C THR A 63 22.67 5.44 -1.57
N VAL A 64 23.14 4.26 -1.99
CA VAL A 64 22.53 3.48 -3.07
C VAL A 64 21.10 3.07 -2.72
N LEU A 65 20.87 2.55 -1.51
CA LEU A 65 19.52 2.16 -1.04
C LEU A 65 18.54 3.34 -1.12
N PHE A 66 18.91 4.49 -0.56
CA PHE A 66 18.03 5.65 -0.50
C PHE A 66 17.82 6.29 -1.86
N ASN A 67 18.87 6.34 -2.69
CA ASN A 67 18.75 6.84 -4.06
C ASN A 67 17.78 5.99 -4.90
N GLU A 68 17.72 4.69 -4.64
CA GLU A 68 16.78 3.78 -5.30
C GLU A 68 15.37 3.91 -4.71
N LEU A 69 15.23 3.89 -3.38
CA LEU A 69 13.94 4.00 -2.69
C LEU A 69 13.21 5.29 -3.05
N TYR A 70 13.96 6.40 -3.11
CA TYR A 70 13.45 7.72 -3.41
C TYR A 70 13.65 8.14 -4.87
N ASP A 71 14.03 7.22 -5.77
CA ASP A 71 14.20 7.57 -7.18
C ASP A 71 12.90 8.12 -7.75
N ALA A 72 13.01 9.09 -8.66
CA ALA A 72 11.87 9.86 -9.13
C ALA A 72 11.99 10.23 -10.61
N ILE A 73 10.84 10.44 -11.22
CA ILE A 73 10.71 10.88 -12.62
C ILE A 73 9.79 12.09 -12.71
N TRP A 74 9.89 12.78 -13.84
CA TRP A 74 8.90 13.77 -14.26
C TRP A 74 7.81 13.05 -15.06
N ASP A 75 6.63 12.98 -14.48
CA ASP A 75 5.43 12.31 -14.99
C ASP A 75 4.50 13.35 -15.62
N GLU A 76 4.15 13.16 -16.88
CA GLU A 76 3.21 14.05 -17.58
C GLU A 76 1.78 13.75 -17.13
N ARG A 77 1.05 14.80 -16.73
CA ARG A 77 -0.34 14.72 -16.27
C ARG A 77 -1.23 15.69 -17.02
N LYS A 78 -2.45 15.25 -17.25
CA LYS A 78 -3.54 16.07 -17.79
C LYS A 78 -4.47 16.52 -16.67
N SER A 79 -4.93 17.76 -16.70
CA SER A 79 -5.96 18.29 -15.79
C SER A 79 -6.90 19.23 -16.52
N ASP A 80 -8.16 19.23 -16.11
CA ASP A 80 -9.15 20.21 -16.58
C ASP A 80 -8.95 21.60 -15.96
N SER A 81 -8.06 21.72 -14.96
CA SER A 81 -7.77 22.95 -14.24
C SER A 81 -6.28 23.26 -14.26
N LYS A 82 -5.92 24.55 -14.25
CA LYS A 82 -4.52 24.97 -14.22
C LYS A 82 -3.87 24.50 -12.91
N PRO A 83 -2.77 23.75 -12.95
CA PRO A 83 -2.08 23.32 -11.73
C PRO A 83 -1.49 24.54 -10.98
N GLN A 84 -1.64 24.57 -9.66
CA GLN A 84 -1.12 25.65 -8.79
C GLN A 84 0.16 25.24 -8.03
N ALA A 85 0.66 24.02 -8.22
CA ALA A 85 1.77 23.49 -7.42
C ALA A 85 3.15 23.93 -7.94
N LYS A 86 4.08 24.22 -7.02
CA LYS A 86 5.49 24.55 -7.32
C LYS A 86 6.29 23.37 -7.90
N THR A 87 5.79 22.14 -7.79
CA THR A 87 6.39 20.90 -8.32
C THR A 87 5.89 20.56 -9.73
N VAL A 88 5.55 21.59 -10.49
CA VAL A 88 5.00 21.46 -11.83
C VAL A 88 5.88 22.25 -12.80
N ARG A 89 6.21 21.62 -13.92
CA ARG A 89 6.94 22.27 -15.03
C ARG A 89 6.27 21.95 -16.37
N ASN A 90 6.69 22.65 -17.42
CA ASN A 90 6.25 22.42 -18.80
C ASN A 90 4.72 22.44 -18.98
N VAL A 91 4.04 23.44 -18.39
CA VAL A 91 2.58 23.58 -18.52
C VAL A 91 2.22 23.99 -19.95
N LYS A 92 1.55 23.10 -20.68
CA LYS A 92 0.99 23.33 -22.01
C LYS A 92 -0.53 23.31 -21.93
N ILE A 93 -1.18 24.13 -22.75
CA ILE A 93 -2.63 24.11 -22.92
C ILE A 93 -2.89 23.36 -24.23
N VAL A 94 -3.65 22.26 -24.13
CA VAL A 94 -4.09 21.49 -25.29
C VAL A 94 -5.60 21.62 -25.38
N GLU A 95 -6.10 21.99 -26.54
CA GLU A 95 -7.54 21.96 -26.84
C GLU A 95 -7.84 20.59 -27.48
N GLU A 96 -8.53 19.71 -26.77
CA GLU A 96 -9.01 18.44 -27.32
C GLU A 96 -10.51 18.57 -27.67
N ASP A 97 -10.90 18.01 -28.81
CA ASP A 97 -12.32 17.83 -29.15
C ASP A 97 -12.92 16.79 -28.20
N ALA A 98 -13.85 17.18 -27.33
CA ALA A 98 -14.55 16.22 -26.49
C ALA A 98 -15.48 15.33 -27.33
N ALA A 99 -15.69 14.09 -26.89
CA ALA A 99 -16.70 13.20 -27.45
C ALA A 99 -18.08 13.90 -27.47
N ALA A 100 -18.84 13.65 -28.54
CA ALA A 100 -20.13 14.31 -28.77
C ALA A 100 -21.09 14.10 -27.59
N ASP A 101 -21.75 15.17 -27.17
CA ASP A 101 -22.81 15.12 -26.17
C ASP A 101 -24.06 14.48 -26.82
N ASN A 102 -24.62 13.45 -26.17
CA ASN A 102 -25.63 12.53 -26.72
C ASN A 102 -27.03 13.13 -26.94
N THR A 103 -27.16 14.46 -27.03
CA THR A 103 -28.45 15.12 -27.25
C THR A 103 -28.44 16.21 -28.32
N ASN A 104 -27.28 16.64 -28.86
CA ASN A 104 -27.27 17.73 -29.85
C ASN A 104 -26.11 17.74 -30.87
N GLY A 105 -25.24 16.72 -30.91
CA GLY A 105 -24.20 16.58 -31.96
C GLY A 105 -23.12 17.67 -31.99
N ARG A 106 -23.16 18.67 -31.09
CA ARG A 106 -22.16 19.73 -30.99
C ARG A 106 -20.96 19.23 -30.18
N LYS A 107 -19.82 19.07 -30.86
CA LYS A 107 -18.51 18.85 -30.22
C LYS A 107 -18.15 20.06 -29.36
N ARG A 108 -17.95 19.87 -28.06
CA ARG A 108 -17.46 20.90 -27.15
C ARG A 108 -15.94 20.79 -27.09
N ARG A 109 -15.20 21.84 -27.47
CA ARG A 109 -13.74 21.88 -27.25
C ARG A 109 -13.49 21.98 -25.75
N LYS A 110 -12.76 21.03 -25.18
CA LYS A 110 -12.39 21.04 -23.77
C LYS A 110 -10.93 21.47 -23.66
N LYS A 111 -10.69 22.56 -22.92
CA LYS A 111 -9.33 22.99 -22.57
C LYS A 111 -8.76 22.02 -21.53
N GLN A 112 -7.62 21.41 -21.83
CA GLN A 112 -6.86 20.60 -20.89
C GLN A 112 -5.47 21.20 -20.68
N PHE A 113 -5.02 21.17 -19.43
CA PHE A 113 -3.66 21.53 -19.04
C PHE A 113 -2.82 20.27 -18.96
N VAL A 114 -1.78 20.19 -19.78
CA VAL A 114 -0.77 19.14 -19.75
C VAL A 114 0.44 19.69 -19.00
N TYR A 115 0.91 18.98 -17.98
CA TYR A 115 2.03 19.44 -17.16
C TYR A 115 2.83 18.29 -16.60
N GLU A 116 4.12 18.50 -16.37
CA GLU A 116 4.98 17.50 -15.73
C GLU A 116 4.99 17.71 -14.22
N THR A 117 4.84 16.64 -13.45
CA THR A 117 5.02 16.65 -12.00
C THR A 117 5.92 15.52 -11.55
N ILE A 118 6.55 15.67 -10.39
CA ILE A 118 7.40 14.62 -9.82
C ILE A 118 6.51 13.44 -9.41
N ALA A 119 6.94 12.23 -9.73
CA ALA A 119 6.37 10.99 -9.23
C ALA A 119 7.49 10.03 -8.80
N PRO A 120 7.28 9.20 -7.76
CA PRO A 120 8.22 8.13 -7.44
C PRO A 120 8.42 7.24 -8.66
N LYS A 121 9.64 6.80 -8.94
CA LYS A 121 9.91 5.91 -10.08
C LYS A 121 9.64 4.45 -9.72
N ALA A 122 10.02 4.04 -8.50
CA ALA A 122 9.84 2.68 -7.99
C ALA A 122 10.37 1.60 -8.95
N LYS A 123 11.55 1.82 -9.56
CA LYS A 123 12.15 0.87 -10.51
C LYS A 123 12.35 -0.50 -9.87
N PHE A 124 12.63 -0.52 -8.57
CA PHE A 124 12.71 -1.75 -7.80
C PHE A 124 11.46 -2.64 -7.91
N LEU A 125 10.24 -2.10 -7.85
CA LEU A 125 9.00 -2.90 -8.00
C LEU A 125 8.83 -3.43 -9.43
N GLU A 126 9.18 -2.62 -10.43
CA GLU A 126 9.10 -3.01 -11.84
C GLU A 126 10.02 -4.20 -12.15
N VAL A 127 11.27 -4.15 -11.67
CA VAL A 127 12.26 -5.21 -11.82
C VAL A 127 11.81 -6.51 -11.15
N LEU A 128 11.03 -6.39 -10.08
CA LEU A 128 10.50 -7.52 -9.32
C LEU A 128 9.17 -8.04 -9.89
N GLY A 129 8.71 -7.52 -11.04
CA GLY A 129 7.56 -8.06 -11.77
C GLY A 129 6.25 -7.33 -11.53
N LEU A 130 6.23 -6.24 -10.73
CA LEU A 130 5.01 -5.44 -10.56
C LEU A 130 4.69 -4.71 -11.87
N THR A 131 3.44 -4.82 -12.32
CA THR A 131 3.04 -4.25 -13.61
C THR A 131 2.78 -2.74 -13.52
N ALA A 132 2.85 -2.06 -14.67
CA ALA A 132 2.73 -0.59 -14.74
C ALA A 132 1.44 -0.02 -14.09
N PRO A 133 0.24 -0.63 -14.23
CA PRO A 133 -0.96 -0.15 -13.54
C PRO A 133 -0.84 -0.15 -12.01
N TRP A 134 -0.23 -1.18 -11.44
CA TRP A 134 0.00 -1.29 -10.00
C TRP A 134 1.09 -0.34 -9.51
N ILE A 135 2.17 -0.18 -10.28
CA ILE A 135 3.20 0.83 -9.99
C ILE A 135 2.57 2.22 -9.97
N LYS A 136 1.72 2.56 -10.95
CA LYS A 136 1.01 3.84 -10.98
C LYS A 136 0.14 4.03 -9.74
N LEU A 137 -0.63 3.02 -9.35
CA LEU A 137 -1.44 3.05 -8.13
C LEU A 137 -0.57 3.27 -6.88
N TRP A 138 0.54 2.53 -6.74
CA TRP A 138 1.48 2.68 -5.64
C TRP A 138 2.05 4.11 -5.57
N ARG A 139 2.52 4.67 -6.69
CA ARG A 139 3.04 6.05 -6.78
C ARG A 139 2.03 7.07 -6.30
N GLU A 140 0.79 6.92 -6.75
CA GLU A 140 -0.31 7.82 -6.38
C GLU A 140 -0.67 7.67 -4.90
N ALA A 141 -0.64 6.46 -4.34
CA ALA A 141 -0.88 6.24 -2.92
C ALA A 141 0.23 6.84 -2.05
N ILE A 142 1.52 6.68 -2.39
CA ILE A 142 2.63 7.31 -1.66
C ILE A 142 2.41 8.82 -1.54
N PHE A 143 2.12 9.51 -2.66
CA PHE A 143 1.90 10.97 -2.65
C PHE A 143 0.49 11.40 -2.24
N GLY A 144 -0.47 10.47 -2.22
CA GLY A 144 -1.83 10.67 -1.76
C GLY A 144 -1.99 10.46 -0.25
N SER A 145 -1.05 9.79 0.41
CA SER A 145 -1.15 9.44 1.83
C SER A 145 0.14 9.75 2.60
N ILE A 146 1.16 8.88 2.51
CA ILE A 146 2.35 8.91 3.37
C ILE A 146 3.22 10.17 3.15
N ARG A 147 3.36 10.60 1.90
CA ARG A 147 4.15 11.76 1.47
C ARG A 147 3.24 12.80 0.82
N SER A 148 2.14 13.10 1.50
CA SER A 148 1.08 13.97 0.99
C SER A 148 1.49 15.43 0.86
N ARG A 149 2.43 15.89 1.69
CA ARG A 149 2.91 17.28 1.74
C ARG A 149 4.18 17.46 0.92
N ASP A 150 4.30 18.63 0.30
CA ASP A 150 5.42 18.95 -0.58
C ASP A 150 6.80 18.91 0.13
N LYS A 151 6.86 19.31 1.40
CA LYS A 151 8.08 19.24 2.22
C LYS A 151 8.56 17.80 2.47
N GLN A 152 7.64 16.83 2.54
CA GLN A 152 7.97 15.42 2.78
C GLN A 152 8.56 14.75 1.53
N ARG A 153 8.58 15.43 0.38
CA ARG A 153 9.01 14.89 -0.91
C ARG A 153 10.42 15.34 -1.30
N GLN A 154 11.21 15.86 -0.34
CA GLN A 154 12.51 16.45 -0.65
C GLN A 154 13.46 15.45 -1.32
N ASP A 155 13.61 14.24 -0.79
CA ASP A 155 14.45 13.21 -1.41
C ASP A 155 14.01 12.90 -2.85
N TYR A 156 12.70 12.76 -3.10
CA TYR A 156 12.19 12.57 -4.47
C TYR A 156 12.51 13.75 -5.39
N LYS A 157 12.49 14.99 -4.89
CA LYS A 157 12.87 16.18 -5.67
C LYS A 157 14.35 16.18 -6.01
N ASP A 158 15.19 15.81 -5.06
CA ASP A 158 16.63 15.72 -5.27
C ASP A 158 16.95 14.66 -6.33
N ARG A 159 16.32 13.48 -6.21
CA ARG A 159 16.46 12.39 -7.19
C ARG A 159 15.94 12.76 -8.58
N ALA A 160 14.80 13.45 -8.68
CA ALA A 160 14.27 13.93 -9.96
C ALA A 160 15.19 14.98 -10.64
N GLN A 161 16.12 15.58 -9.90
CA GLN A 161 17.16 16.49 -10.40
C GLN A 161 18.51 15.81 -10.60
N GLY A 162 18.61 14.49 -10.41
CA GLY A 162 19.86 13.73 -10.52
C GLY A 162 20.80 13.88 -9.31
N LYS A 163 20.37 14.51 -8.22
CA LYS A 163 21.15 14.65 -6.98
C LYS A 163 20.92 13.46 -6.05
N PRO A 164 21.85 13.10 -5.15
CA PRO A 164 21.60 12.11 -4.11
C PRO A 164 20.44 12.53 -3.19
N ALA A 165 19.78 11.56 -2.56
CA ALA A 165 18.78 11.82 -1.52
C ALA A 165 19.42 12.56 -0.34
N SER A 166 18.85 13.69 0.07
CA SER A 166 19.44 14.58 1.07
C SER A 166 19.35 14.05 2.49
N SER A 167 18.42 13.13 2.78
CA SER A 167 18.28 12.51 4.11
C SER A 167 19.42 11.56 4.48
N VAL A 168 20.21 11.07 3.51
CA VAL A 168 21.22 10.02 3.72
C VAL A 168 22.28 10.41 4.74
N ALA A 169 22.86 11.60 4.60
CA ALA A 169 23.95 12.05 5.47
C ALA A 169 23.50 12.15 6.95
N GLN A 170 22.27 12.61 7.18
CA GLN A 170 21.70 12.67 8.53
C GLN A 170 21.51 11.26 9.11
N ILE A 171 20.89 10.37 8.33
CA ILE A 171 20.60 9.00 8.78
C ILE A 171 21.89 8.22 9.05
N TRP A 172 22.90 8.38 8.20
CA TRP A 172 24.22 7.78 8.43
C TRP A 172 24.85 8.27 9.73
N ALA A 173 24.83 9.59 9.98
CA ALA A 173 25.35 10.16 11.21
C ALA A 173 24.62 9.65 12.45
N GLU A 174 23.30 9.40 12.38
CA GLU A 174 22.52 8.82 13.47
C GLU A 174 22.89 7.35 13.72
N ILE A 175 23.12 6.56 12.66
CA ILE A 175 23.59 5.17 12.74
C ILE A 175 25.02 5.11 13.34
N GLU A 176 25.91 6.01 12.94
CA GLU A 176 27.25 6.09 13.54
C GLU A 176 27.20 6.43 15.03
N ARG A 177 26.32 7.35 15.43
CA ARG A 177 26.11 7.67 16.85
C ARG A 177 25.55 6.47 17.61
N LEU A 178 24.63 5.72 17.01
CA LEU A 178 24.09 4.49 17.60
C LEU A 178 25.20 3.45 17.80
N ALA A 179 26.05 3.23 16.80
CA ALA A 179 27.17 2.29 16.90
C ALA A 179 28.14 2.68 18.04
N LYS A 180 28.45 3.98 18.17
CA LYS A 180 29.27 4.51 19.29
C LYS A 180 28.56 4.36 20.65
N ALA A 181 27.25 4.55 20.71
CA ALA A 181 26.46 4.41 21.94
C ALA A 181 26.39 2.95 22.41
N LYS A 182 26.12 2.01 21.49
CA LYS A 182 26.12 0.56 21.77
C LYS A 182 27.47 0.08 22.30
N GLY A 183 28.58 0.56 21.71
CA GLY A 183 29.94 0.25 22.21
C GLY A 183 30.22 0.75 23.64
N ASN A 184 29.46 1.75 24.11
CA ASN A 184 29.53 2.28 25.48
C ASN A 184 28.39 1.80 26.38
N ASN A 185 27.62 0.78 25.95
CA ASN A 185 26.43 0.27 26.65
C ASN A 185 25.37 1.35 26.98
N LYS A 186 25.18 2.31 26.07
CA LYS A 186 24.17 3.38 26.19
C LYS A 186 23.07 3.21 25.15
N SER A 187 21.84 3.52 25.55
CA SER A 187 20.71 3.66 24.63
C SER A 187 20.75 5.01 23.92
N LEU A 188 20.43 5.01 22.63
CA LEU A 188 20.25 6.24 21.84
C LEU A 188 18.84 6.24 21.25
N SER A 189 18.16 7.38 21.36
CA SER A 189 16.89 7.60 20.69
C SER A 189 16.93 8.94 19.97
N VAL A 190 16.28 8.99 18.82
CA VAL A 190 16.17 10.16 17.95
C VAL A 190 14.69 10.40 17.61
N GLU A 191 14.37 11.61 17.18
CA GLU A 191 13.00 11.99 16.82
C GLU A 191 12.47 11.14 15.66
N LEU A 192 11.23 10.69 15.79
CA LEU A 192 10.53 9.90 14.79
C LEU A 192 9.67 10.82 13.93
N SER A 193 10.00 10.92 12.65
CA SER A 193 9.20 11.72 11.72
C SER A 193 7.79 11.15 11.57
N SER A 194 6.79 12.01 11.74
CA SER A 194 5.37 11.70 11.48
C SER A 194 5.10 11.26 10.02
N SER A 195 6.06 11.47 9.11
CA SER A 195 5.95 11.01 7.74
C SER A 195 6.30 9.53 7.58
N LEU A 196 7.12 8.96 8.46
CA LEU A 196 7.61 7.58 8.34
C LEU A 196 6.66 6.57 8.98
N PHE A 197 5.98 6.96 10.07
CA PHE A 197 5.13 6.08 10.86
C PHE A 197 3.66 6.49 10.75
N ILE A 198 2.81 5.63 10.19
CA ILE A 198 1.36 5.89 10.16
C ILE A 198 0.84 5.83 11.59
N GLY A 199 0.05 6.84 11.98
CA GLY A 199 -0.48 6.98 13.33
C GLY A 199 0.47 7.70 14.29
N GLY A 200 1.73 7.92 13.90
CA GLY A 200 2.67 8.80 14.60
C GLY A 200 2.36 10.26 14.32
N GLN A 201 2.20 11.06 15.37
CA GLN A 201 2.32 12.51 15.28
C GLN A 201 3.77 12.92 15.50
N ASP A 202 4.16 14.10 15.04
CA ASP A 202 5.51 14.63 15.28
C ASP A 202 5.72 14.86 16.78
N THR A 203 4.68 15.37 17.43
CA THR A 203 4.58 15.53 18.87
C THR A 203 3.20 15.09 19.35
N ASN A 204 3.08 14.65 20.60
CA ASN A 204 1.79 14.38 21.23
C ASN A 204 1.05 15.68 21.63
N ALA A 205 -0.12 15.56 22.26
CA ALA A 205 -0.91 16.72 22.68
C ALA A 205 -0.16 17.66 23.66
N GLU A 206 0.81 17.13 24.40
CA GLU A 206 1.68 17.85 25.34
C GLU A 206 2.97 18.37 24.67
N LYS A 207 3.06 18.32 23.34
CA LYS A 207 4.23 18.71 22.52
C LYS A 207 5.50 17.88 22.80
N VAL A 208 5.36 16.66 23.30
CA VAL A 208 6.49 15.73 23.47
C VAL A 208 6.71 14.98 22.16
N SER A 209 7.92 15.06 21.61
CA SER A 209 8.32 14.34 20.40
C SER A 209 8.26 12.83 20.60
N PHE A 210 7.82 12.10 19.56
CA PHE A 210 7.97 10.65 19.54
C PHE A 210 9.43 10.30 19.26
N LEU A 211 9.98 9.36 20.03
CA LEU A 211 11.38 8.94 19.92
C LEU A 211 11.47 7.47 19.51
N GLY A 212 12.50 7.13 18.74
CA GLY A 212 12.82 5.76 18.33
C GLY A 212 14.33 5.54 18.22
N GLY A 213 14.76 4.27 18.23
CA GLY A 213 16.16 3.92 17.95
C GLY A 213 16.49 4.23 16.47
N PRO A 214 17.67 4.78 16.14
CA PRO A 214 18.04 5.04 14.75
C PRO A 214 17.95 3.84 13.82
N ASP A 215 18.26 2.64 14.33
CA ASP A 215 18.10 1.37 13.62
C ASP A 215 16.63 1.02 13.34
N HIS A 216 15.74 1.25 14.30
CA HIS A 216 14.30 1.04 14.10
C HIS A 216 13.69 2.09 13.17
N ASN A 217 14.08 3.37 13.32
CA ASN A 217 13.63 4.46 12.45
C ASN A 217 14.06 4.24 11.00
N LEU A 218 15.25 3.68 10.78
CA LEU A 218 15.72 3.27 9.46
C LEU A 218 14.73 2.30 8.79
N LEU A 219 14.23 1.29 9.51
CA LEU A 219 13.27 0.31 8.95
C LEU A 219 11.97 0.96 8.48
N LEU A 220 11.53 2.05 9.11
CA LEU A 220 10.28 2.73 8.76
C LEU A 220 10.33 3.43 7.39
N HIS A 221 11.49 3.56 6.77
CA HIS A 221 11.60 3.99 5.38
C HIS A 221 11.13 2.93 4.39
N PHE A 222 11.20 1.65 4.76
CA PHE A 222 11.13 0.55 3.81
C PHE A 222 9.82 -0.20 3.82
N TRP A 223 8.97 -0.05 4.84
CA TRP A 223 7.66 -0.74 4.86
C TRP A 223 6.77 -0.43 3.64
N PRO A 224 6.82 0.78 3.00
CA PRO A 224 6.05 1.02 1.78
C PRO A 224 6.47 0.17 0.59
N VAL A 225 7.64 -0.48 0.63
CA VAL A 225 8.10 -1.40 -0.43
C VAL A 225 7.21 -2.64 -0.49
N VAL A 226 6.70 -3.11 0.66
CA VAL A 226 5.94 -4.36 0.78
C VAL A 226 4.46 -4.15 1.06
N MET A 227 3.99 -2.90 1.15
CA MET A 227 2.58 -2.63 1.42
C MET A 227 1.66 -3.00 0.25
N GLY A 228 0.45 -3.46 0.56
CA GLY A 228 -0.65 -3.50 -0.38
C GLY A 228 -1.32 -2.14 -0.51
N VAL A 229 -1.79 -1.81 -1.71
CA VAL A 229 -2.50 -0.55 -1.98
C VAL A 229 -3.82 -0.85 -2.68
N TYR A 230 -4.91 -0.41 -2.05
CA TYR A 230 -6.27 -0.63 -2.53
C TYR A 230 -7.08 0.67 -2.53
N VAL A 231 -8.17 0.68 -3.31
CA VAL A 231 -9.05 1.84 -3.48
C VAL A 231 -10.48 1.42 -3.17
N PRO A 232 -11.13 2.07 -2.18
CA PRO A 232 -12.52 1.79 -1.87
C PRO A 232 -13.46 2.22 -3.00
N GLU A 233 -14.39 1.34 -3.33
CA GLU A 233 -15.57 1.61 -4.13
C GLU A 233 -16.70 2.08 -3.20
N ILE A 234 -17.25 3.27 -3.49
CA ILE A 234 -18.29 3.91 -2.69
C ILE A 234 -19.55 4.08 -3.52
N ILE A 235 -20.70 3.94 -2.87
CA ILE A 235 -22.00 4.14 -3.48
C ILE A 235 -22.47 5.54 -3.13
N ASP A 236 -22.84 6.32 -4.12
CA ASP A 236 -23.42 7.64 -3.92
C ASP A 236 -24.91 7.57 -3.53
N ARG A 237 -25.51 8.74 -3.30
CA ARG A 237 -26.93 8.83 -2.91
C ARG A 237 -27.88 8.29 -3.98
N ASP A 238 -27.46 8.30 -5.24
CA ASP A 238 -28.27 7.87 -6.38
C ASP A 238 -28.17 6.36 -6.64
N GLY A 239 -27.34 5.66 -5.85
CA GLY A 239 -27.07 4.22 -5.97
C GLY A 239 -25.99 3.91 -7.01
N THR A 240 -25.29 4.92 -7.52
CA THR A 240 -24.23 4.73 -8.49
C THR A 240 -22.92 4.48 -7.76
N SER A 241 -22.18 3.49 -8.24
CA SER A 241 -20.87 3.17 -7.70
C SER A 241 -19.78 4.05 -8.31
N LYS A 242 -18.86 4.55 -7.48
CA LYS A 242 -17.68 5.30 -7.91
C LYS A 242 -16.46 4.93 -7.08
N LEU A 243 -15.29 5.03 -7.70
CA LEU A 243 -14.02 4.87 -6.99
C LEU A 243 -13.75 6.09 -6.10
N SER A 244 -13.39 5.83 -4.84
CA SER A 244 -12.99 6.87 -3.90
C SER A 244 -11.63 7.47 -4.27
N SER A 245 -11.39 8.71 -3.83
CA SER A 245 -10.07 9.34 -3.84
C SER A 245 -9.19 8.95 -2.64
N SER A 246 -9.71 8.14 -1.72
CA SER A 246 -8.99 7.60 -0.57
C SER A 246 -8.23 6.32 -0.93
N TYR A 247 -7.24 5.98 -0.10
CA TYR A 247 -6.44 4.76 -0.25
C TYR A 247 -6.57 3.90 1.00
N VAL A 248 -6.56 2.59 0.80
CA VAL A 248 -6.40 1.62 1.88
C VAL A 248 -5.02 1.00 1.75
N LEU A 249 -4.18 1.21 2.77
CA LEU A 249 -2.84 0.66 2.85
C LEU A 249 -2.88 -0.59 3.73
N VAL A 250 -2.27 -1.66 3.24
CA VAL A 250 -2.21 -2.95 3.93
C VAL A 250 -0.77 -3.26 4.25
N ILE A 251 -0.45 -3.43 5.54
CA ILE A 251 0.91 -3.57 6.04
C ILE A 251 1.06 -4.98 6.62
N PRO A 252 1.94 -5.83 6.07
CA PRO A 252 2.12 -7.20 6.55
C PRO A 252 2.76 -7.22 7.95
N ASP A 253 2.18 -8.01 8.83
CA ASP A 253 2.78 -8.36 10.10
C ASP A 253 3.70 -9.57 9.91
N VAL A 254 4.91 -9.30 9.39
CA VAL A 254 5.88 -10.31 8.96
C VAL A 254 6.49 -11.05 10.14
N THR A 255 6.42 -12.37 10.13
CA THR A 255 6.98 -13.26 11.18
C THR A 255 8.25 -13.97 10.74
N ASP A 256 8.38 -14.28 9.44
CA ASP A 256 9.62 -14.76 8.84
C ASP A 256 9.97 -13.86 7.66
N PRO A 257 10.88 -12.88 7.84
CA PRO A 257 11.23 -11.94 6.78
C PRO A 257 11.87 -12.60 5.55
N ILE A 258 12.59 -13.72 5.71
CA ILE A 258 13.29 -14.37 4.59
C ILE A 258 12.28 -15.16 3.75
N GLY A 259 11.44 -15.98 4.37
CA GLY A 259 10.34 -16.66 3.70
C GLY A 259 9.36 -15.66 3.06
N PHE A 260 9.02 -14.59 3.78
CA PHE A 260 8.12 -13.55 3.27
C PHE A 260 8.65 -12.88 2.01
N VAL A 261 9.94 -12.55 1.93
CA VAL A 261 10.53 -11.94 0.73
C VAL A 261 10.30 -12.83 -0.49
N GLN A 262 10.47 -14.14 -0.36
CA GLN A 262 10.26 -15.09 -1.47
C GLN A 262 8.80 -15.09 -1.92
N ASP A 263 7.85 -15.22 -0.98
CA ASP A 263 6.41 -15.23 -1.27
C ASP A 263 5.95 -13.90 -1.88
N PHE A 264 6.47 -12.78 -1.38
CA PHE A 264 6.12 -11.46 -1.86
C PHE A 264 6.57 -11.26 -3.31
N LEU A 265 7.78 -11.69 -3.67
CA LEU A 265 8.27 -11.59 -5.05
C LEU A 265 7.43 -12.40 -6.02
N GLU A 266 7.04 -13.62 -5.64
CA GLU A 266 6.13 -14.45 -6.45
C GLU A 266 4.73 -13.84 -6.55
N THR A 267 4.27 -13.16 -5.49
CA THR A 267 2.99 -12.45 -5.46
C THR A 267 2.94 -11.32 -6.47
N LEU A 268 3.97 -10.47 -6.51
CA LEU A 268 4.01 -9.31 -7.42
C LEU A 268 3.84 -9.71 -8.89
N ALA A 269 4.46 -10.82 -9.29
CA ALA A 269 4.41 -11.33 -10.67
C ALA A 269 3.03 -11.91 -11.06
N ARG A 270 2.15 -12.20 -10.09
CA ARG A 270 0.83 -12.80 -10.31
C ARG A 270 -0.32 -11.81 -10.24
N LEU A 271 -0.06 -10.55 -9.88
CA LEU A 271 -1.09 -9.52 -9.82
C LEU A 271 -1.64 -9.24 -11.23
N GLY A 272 -2.97 -9.28 -11.35
CA GLY A 272 -3.68 -9.12 -12.60
C GLY A 272 -3.56 -7.71 -13.17
N THR A 273 -3.65 -7.61 -14.50
CA THR A 273 -3.59 -6.34 -15.25
C THR A 273 -4.95 -5.83 -15.69
N GLU A 274 -6.04 -6.58 -15.42
CA GLU A 274 -7.40 -6.15 -15.71
C GLU A 274 -7.71 -4.81 -15.04
N MET A 275 -8.35 -3.91 -15.77
CA MET A 275 -8.62 -2.54 -15.32
C MET A 275 -10.10 -2.36 -14.99
N THR A 276 -10.39 -1.59 -13.94
CA THR A 276 -11.70 -1.02 -13.63
C THR A 276 -11.55 0.49 -13.56
N GLY A 277 -12.07 1.19 -14.57
CA GLY A 277 -11.75 2.59 -14.80
C GLY A 277 -10.25 2.78 -15.06
N TYR A 278 -9.58 3.48 -14.15
CA TYR A 278 -8.14 3.77 -14.23
C TYR A 278 -7.32 3.03 -13.15
N ARG A 279 -7.94 2.05 -12.47
CA ARG A 279 -7.32 1.23 -11.42
C ARG A 279 -7.24 -0.25 -11.83
N PRO A 280 -6.24 -1.01 -11.36
CA PRO A 280 -6.30 -2.47 -11.41
C PRO A 280 -7.59 -2.95 -10.72
N LYS A 281 -8.31 -3.88 -11.35
CA LYS A 281 -9.59 -4.40 -10.85
C LYS A 281 -9.44 -5.03 -9.47
N GLN A 282 -8.39 -5.82 -9.25
CA GLN A 282 -8.05 -6.44 -7.97
C GLN A 282 -7.68 -5.42 -6.87
N ALA A 283 -7.39 -4.17 -7.22
CA ALA A 283 -7.15 -3.11 -6.23
C ALA A 283 -8.45 -2.45 -5.74
N VAL A 284 -9.58 -2.72 -6.40
CA VAL A 284 -10.87 -2.11 -6.06
C VAL A 284 -11.58 -2.96 -5.02
N ILE A 285 -11.81 -2.37 -3.85
CA ILE A 285 -12.39 -3.06 -2.68
C ILE A 285 -13.66 -2.35 -2.22
N THR A 286 -14.57 -3.08 -1.59
CA THR A 286 -15.85 -2.57 -1.10
C THR A 286 -15.84 -2.15 0.37
N LEU A 287 -14.86 -2.62 1.15
CA LEU A 287 -14.58 -2.20 2.54
C LEU A 287 -13.08 -2.30 2.83
N PRO A 288 -12.52 -1.52 3.76
CA PRO A 288 -11.08 -1.53 4.04
C PRO A 288 -10.49 -2.92 4.32
N GLN A 289 -11.17 -3.71 5.15
CA GLN A 289 -10.70 -5.05 5.55
C GLN A 289 -10.60 -6.04 4.37
N GLU A 290 -11.35 -5.81 3.28
CA GLU A 290 -11.23 -6.61 2.05
C GLU A 290 -9.86 -6.44 1.40
N GLY A 291 -9.23 -5.26 1.50
CA GLY A 291 -7.84 -5.08 1.06
C GLY A 291 -6.88 -6.00 1.82
N GLY A 292 -7.13 -6.21 3.11
CA GLY A 292 -6.35 -7.16 3.90
C GLY A 292 -6.55 -8.62 3.45
N LEU A 293 -7.79 -9.00 3.14
CA LEU A 293 -8.11 -10.33 2.60
C LEU A 293 -7.51 -10.54 1.22
N GLU A 294 -7.59 -9.56 0.32
CA GLU A 294 -6.97 -9.60 -1.01
C GLU A 294 -5.45 -9.77 -0.91
N TYR A 295 -4.79 -8.98 -0.07
CA TYR A 295 -3.35 -9.07 0.14
C TYR A 295 -2.94 -10.46 0.63
N LEU A 296 -3.60 -10.93 1.69
CA LEU A 296 -3.32 -12.25 2.27
C LEU A 296 -3.68 -13.38 1.32
N HIS A 297 -4.73 -13.25 0.52
CA HIS A 297 -5.09 -14.23 -0.49
C HIS A 297 -3.96 -14.38 -1.52
N HIS A 298 -3.41 -13.27 -2.02
CA HIS A 298 -2.31 -13.33 -2.98
C HIS A 298 -1.03 -13.92 -2.38
N LEU A 299 -0.70 -13.50 -1.15
CA LEU A 299 0.46 -14.01 -0.41
C LEU A 299 0.35 -15.51 -0.12
N LEU A 300 -0.84 -15.99 0.28
CA LEU A 300 -1.05 -17.39 0.72
C LEU A 300 -1.56 -18.33 -0.38
N GLY A 301 -2.03 -17.81 -1.50
CA GLY A 301 -2.28 -18.59 -2.71
C GLY A 301 -1.02 -19.31 -3.22
N LEU A 302 0.16 -18.84 -2.78
CA LEU A 302 1.48 -19.44 -3.00
C LEU A 302 1.84 -20.50 -1.96
N VAL A 303 1.53 -20.24 -0.69
CA VAL A 303 1.81 -21.14 0.44
C VAL A 303 1.08 -22.47 0.31
N LYS A 304 -0.11 -22.50 -0.34
CA LYS A 304 -0.81 -23.74 -0.72
C LYS A 304 0.04 -24.75 -1.51
N ALA A 305 1.16 -24.35 -2.09
CA ALA A 305 2.04 -25.21 -2.88
C ALA A 305 3.35 -25.62 -2.17
N LYS A 306 3.71 -25.06 -1.00
CA LYS A 306 5.07 -25.18 -0.45
C LYS A 306 5.17 -25.58 1.03
N THR A 307 4.38 -24.99 1.94
CA THR A 307 4.45 -25.24 3.40
C THR A 307 3.12 -24.94 4.10
N ASP A 308 2.91 -25.41 5.33
CA ASP A 308 1.70 -25.10 6.13
C ASP A 308 1.83 -23.84 7.01
N VAL A 309 3.01 -23.20 7.04
CA VAL A 309 3.30 -22.04 7.92
C VAL A 309 3.32 -20.75 7.10
N ALA A 310 2.52 -19.77 7.52
CA ALA A 310 2.50 -18.45 6.92
C ALA A 310 3.68 -17.60 7.41
N ASN A 311 4.33 -16.88 6.49
CA ASN A 311 5.45 -15.97 6.79
C ASN A 311 4.99 -14.60 7.33
N ALA A 312 3.69 -14.44 7.55
CA ALA A 312 3.07 -13.29 8.22
C ALA A 312 1.95 -13.77 9.15
N ALA A 313 1.81 -13.13 10.32
CA ALA A 313 0.74 -13.43 11.27
C ALA A 313 -0.62 -12.81 10.86
N GLY A 314 -0.58 -11.79 10.01
CA GLY A 314 -1.74 -11.03 9.57
C GLY A 314 -1.32 -9.76 8.85
N VAL A 315 -2.25 -8.84 8.70
CA VAL A 315 -2.01 -7.51 8.15
C VAL A 315 -2.71 -6.44 8.96
N GLU A 316 -2.08 -5.29 9.09
CA GLU A 316 -2.72 -4.05 9.52
C GLU A 316 -3.30 -3.32 8.30
N VAL A 317 -4.47 -2.72 8.47
CA VAL A 317 -5.22 -2.06 7.41
C VAL A 317 -5.48 -0.61 7.84
N TYR A 318 -5.08 0.34 7.00
CA TYR A 318 -5.24 1.77 7.25
C TYR A 318 -6.01 2.43 6.12
N HIS A 319 -7.18 3.00 6.41
CA HIS A 319 -7.96 3.76 5.44
C HIS A 319 -7.63 5.25 5.55
N LEU A 320 -6.97 5.79 4.53
CA LEU A 320 -6.43 7.15 4.53
C LEU A 320 -7.06 8.01 3.43
N GLU A 321 -7.47 9.22 3.79
CA GLU A 321 -8.02 10.19 2.85
C GLU A 321 -7.33 11.55 2.96
N LYS A 322 -6.80 12.05 1.85
CA LYS A 322 -6.26 13.40 1.78
C LYS A 322 -7.39 14.42 1.65
N ARG A 323 -7.46 15.36 2.59
CA ARG A 323 -8.34 16.54 2.55
C ARG A 323 -7.47 17.79 2.65
N GLY A 324 -7.31 18.50 1.54
CA GLY A 324 -6.38 19.63 1.46
C GLY A 324 -4.94 19.20 1.74
N ASN A 325 -4.33 19.80 2.77
CA ASN A 325 -2.93 19.53 3.19
C ASN A 325 -2.81 18.45 4.29
N ASN A 326 -3.94 17.87 4.71
CA ASN A 326 -3.99 16.88 5.77
C ASN A 326 -4.40 15.51 5.22
N VAL A 327 -3.91 14.47 5.87
CA VAL A 327 -4.31 13.08 5.61
C VAL A 327 -5.03 12.60 6.84
N HIS A 328 -6.30 12.27 6.67
CA HIS A 328 -7.15 11.75 7.73
C HIS A 328 -7.12 10.23 7.70
N MET A 329 -6.91 9.63 8.87
CA MET A 329 -7.15 8.21 9.07
C MET A 329 -8.63 8.01 9.35
N LEU A 330 -9.35 7.43 8.39
CA LEU A 330 -10.79 7.18 8.46
C LEU A 330 -11.11 5.91 9.25
N SER A 331 -10.26 4.89 9.13
CA SER A 331 -10.33 3.67 9.95
C SER A 331 -8.97 2.99 10.04
N THR A 332 -8.84 2.15 11.08
CA THR A 332 -7.74 1.20 11.24
C THR A 332 -8.32 -0.15 11.66
N ASP A 333 -7.80 -1.22 11.08
CA ASP A 333 -8.26 -2.59 11.32
C ASP A 333 -7.08 -3.57 11.25
N ARG A 334 -7.28 -4.79 11.74
CA ARG A 334 -6.33 -5.90 11.61
C ARG A 334 -7.05 -7.11 11.05
N VAL A 335 -6.46 -7.73 10.03
CA VAL A 335 -6.95 -8.99 9.44
C VAL A 335 -5.93 -10.09 9.74
N PRO A 336 -6.23 -11.04 10.63
CA PRO A 336 -5.32 -12.15 10.91
C PRO A 336 -5.28 -13.14 9.74
N VAL A 337 -4.18 -13.86 9.61
CA VAL A 337 -4.13 -14.99 8.67
C VAL A 337 -5.11 -16.08 9.12
N SER A 338 -6.05 -16.43 8.24
CA SER A 338 -6.98 -17.53 8.45
C SER A 338 -7.30 -18.21 7.13
N ARG A 339 -6.80 -19.44 6.96
CA ARG A 339 -7.01 -20.24 5.75
C ARG A 339 -8.49 -20.43 5.44
N ARG A 340 -9.28 -20.78 6.46
CA ARG A 340 -10.74 -20.95 6.33
C ARG A 340 -11.41 -19.69 5.81
N VAL A 341 -11.05 -18.53 6.35
CA VAL A 341 -11.62 -17.24 5.93
C VAL A 341 -11.22 -16.91 4.50
N LEU A 342 -9.96 -17.14 4.11
CA LEU A 342 -9.48 -16.88 2.75
C LEU A 342 -10.09 -17.81 1.71
N GLU A 343 -10.32 -19.08 2.04
CA GLU A 343 -11.04 -20.03 1.17
C GLU A 343 -12.50 -19.63 0.98
N GLN A 344 -13.15 -19.15 2.04
CA GLN A 344 -14.51 -18.60 1.95
C GLN A 344 -14.55 -17.26 1.21
N TYR A 345 -13.51 -16.43 1.35
CA TYR A 345 -13.37 -15.17 0.63
C TYR A 345 -13.24 -15.38 -0.88
N GLU A 346 -12.46 -16.39 -1.30
CA GLU A 346 -12.31 -16.78 -2.70
C GLU A 346 -13.66 -17.12 -3.36
N ALA A 347 -14.59 -17.70 -2.60
CA ALA A 347 -15.93 -17.99 -3.08
C ALA A 347 -16.81 -16.72 -3.28
N ILE A 348 -16.37 -15.54 -2.82
CA ILE A 348 -17.13 -14.29 -2.84
C ILE A 348 -16.54 -13.26 -3.81
N ARG A 349 -15.22 -13.03 -3.77
CA ARG A 349 -14.52 -11.86 -4.37
C ARG A 349 -14.96 -11.44 -5.78
N ASP A 350 -15.12 -12.41 -6.67
CA ASP A 350 -15.41 -12.18 -8.10
C ASP A 350 -16.78 -12.71 -8.54
N LYS A 351 -17.60 -13.20 -7.60
CA LYS A 351 -18.90 -13.83 -7.91
C LYS A 351 -20.11 -12.93 -7.76
N TYR A 352 -19.96 -11.75 -7.16
CA TYR A 352 -21.09 -10.87 -6.86
C TYR A 352 -20.84 -9.45 -7.41
N TYR A 353 -21.84 -8.89 -8.10
CA TYR A 353 -21.74 -7.62 -8.83
C TYR A 353 -22.19 -6.41 -8.00
N SER A 354 -23.08 -6.61 -7.05
CA SER A 354 -23.62 -5.59 -6.18
C SER A 354 -22.63 -5.27 -5.07
N VAL A 355 -22.14 -4.03 -5.08
CA VAL A 355 -21.21 -3.51 -4.07
C VAL A 355 -21.79 -3.63 -2.66
N LEU A 356 -23.08 -3.31 -2.46
CA LEU A 356 -23.73 -3.45 -1.15
C LEU A 356 -23.76 -4.90 -0.69
N PHE A 357 -24.14 -5.81 -1.58
CA PHE A 357 -24.29 -7.22 -1.24
C PHE A 357 -22.93 -7.85 -0.93
N ARG A 358 -21.96 -7.68 -1.83
CA ARG A 358 -20.58 -8.16 -1.65
C ARG A 358 -19.95 -7.60 -0.38
N ARG A 359 -20.06 -6.29 -0.14
CA ARG A 359 -19.58 -5.64 1.08
C ARG A 359 -20.14 -6.31 2.33
N LYS A 360 -21.44 -6.61 2.34
CA LYS A 360 -22.09 -7.20 3.50
C LYS A 360 -21.70 -8.66 3.71
N LEU A 361 -21.58 -9.43 2.64
CA LEU A 361 -21.06 -10.80 2.69
C LEU A 361 -19.66 -10.85 3.30
N ILE A 362 -18.75 -10.00 2.84
CA ILE A 362 -17.36 -9.97 3.33
C ILE A 362 -17.32 -9.52 4.79
N LEU A 363 -18.09 -8.50 5.17
CA LEU A 363 -18.18 -8.06 6.55
C LEU A 363 -18.68 -9.17 7.48
N ASN A 364 -19.69 -9.92 7.07
CA ASN A 364 -20.22 -11.04 7.85
C ASN A 364 -19.22 -12.21 7.90
N LEU A 365 -18.51 -12.49 6.80
CA LEU A 365 -17.41 -13.47 6.76
C LEU A 365 -16.32 -13.15 7.80
N ILE A 366 -15.84 -11.91 7.83
CA ILE A 366 -14.79 -11.47 8.77
C ILE A 366 -15.27 -11.58 10.21
N ARG A 367 -16.54 -11.29 10.48
CA ARG A 367 -17.15 -11.37 11.81
C ARG A 367 -17.52 -12.80 12.23
N GLY A 368 -17.40 -13.79 11.35
CA GLY A 368 -17.86 -15.16 11.61
C GLY A 368 -19.39 -15.27 11.71
N GLU A 369 -20.11 -14.36 11.06
CA GLU A 369 -21.56 -14.26 11.13
C GLU A 369 -22.25 -14.91 9.93
N PRO A 370 -23.52 -15.37 10.07
CA PRO A 370 -24.29 -15.85 8.92
C PRO A 370 -24.36 -14.81 7.81
N TRP A 371 -24.31 -15.27 6.56
CA TRP A 371 -24.20 -14.39 5.40
C TRP A 371 -25.33 -13.35 5.33
N TYR A 372 -26.54 -13.70 5.79
CA TYR A 372 -27.74 -12.85 5.76
C TYR A 372 -27.87 -11.88 6.95
N ARG A 373 -26.99 -11.96 7.97
CA ARG A 373 -27.12 -11.14 9.18
C ARG A 373 -27.03 -9.66 8.84
N GLU A 374 -27.86 -8.83 9.51
CA GLU A 374 -27.91 -7.37 9.39
C GLU A 374 -28.31 -6.82 7.99
N PHE A 375 -28.82 -7.64 7.07
CA PHE A 375 -29.39 -7.13 5.81
C PHE A 375 -30.65 -6.29 6.04
N ASP A 376 -31.41 -6.55 7.11
CA ASP A 376 -32.52 -5.70 7.60
C ASP A 376 -32.08 -4.24 7.80
N ARG A 377 -30.91 -4.01 8.41
CA ARG A 377 -30.34 -2.66 8.59
C ARG A 377 -29.91 -2.01 7.27
N VAL A 378 -29.41 -2.82 6.33
CA VAL A 378 -29.05 -2.33 4.98
C VAL A 378 -30.31 -1.87 4.25
N PHE A 379 -31.40 -2.63 4.33
CA PHE A 379 -32.70 -2.26 3.76
C PHE A 379 -33.29 -1.02 4.43
N ALA A 380 -33.18 -0.91 5.76
CA ALA A 380 -33.74 0.23 6.50
C ALA A 380 -33.05 1.57 6.21
N LYS A 381 -31.76 1.55 5.81
CA LYS A 381 -30.97 2.76 5.56
C LYS A 381 -30.79 3.10 4.08
N GLY A 382 -30.93 2.12 3.20
CA GLY A 382 -30.76 2.30 1.76
C GLY A 382 -32.01 2.80 1.07
N SER A 383 -31.83 3.42 -0.10
CA SER A 383 -32.96 3.81 -0.94
C SER A 383 -33.71 2.58 -1.44
N LYS A 384 -35.05 2.63 -1.46
CA LYS A 384 -35.88 1.50 -1.92
C LYS A 384 -35.51 1.02 -3.33
N GLU A 385 -35.09 1.93 -4.20
CA GLU A 385 -34.72 1.65 -5.59
C GLU A 385 -33.47 0.77 -5.70
N TRP A 386 -32.64 0.70 -4.66
CA TRP A 386 -31.45 -0.17 -4.64
C TRP A 386 -31.81 -1.65 -4.49
N PHE A 387 -32.98 -1.94 -3.94
CA PHE A 387 -33.42 -3.29 -3.58
C PHE A 387 -34.65 -3.74 -4.37
N ILE A 388 -35.46 -2.80 -4.86
CA ILE A 388 -36.69 -3.06 -5.59
C ILE A 388 -36.73 -2.24 -6.88
N GLY A 389 -37.15 -2.86 -7.98
CA GLY A 389 -37.31 -2.21 -9.29
C GLY A 389 -36.09 -2.34 -10.21
N ILE A 390 -36.05 -1.54 -11.29
CA ILE A 390 -35.08 -1.69 -12.39
C ILE A 390 -33.62 -1.52 -11.93
N LYS A 391 -33.38 -0.63 -10.96
CA LYS A 391 -32.05 -0.37 -10.40
C LYS A 391 -31.54 -1.50 -9.49
N ALA A 392 -32.41 -2.41 -9.06
CA ALA A 392 -32.07 -3.48 -8.12
C ALA A 392 -31.51 -4.76 -8.79
N HIS A 393 -31.46 -4.83 -10.12
CA HIS A 393 -31.14 -6.08 -10.85
C HIS A 393 -29.84 -6.75 -10.40
N ARG A 394 -28.79 -5.99 -10.07
CA ARG A 394 -27.53 -6.55 -9.56
C ARG A 394 -27.70 -7.15 -8.18
N PHE A 395 -28.39 -6.43 -7.28
CA PHE A 395 -28.61 -6.88 -5.93
C PHE A 395 -29.51 -8.13 -5.89
N SER A 396 -30.63 -8.13 -6.62
CA SER A 396 -31.55 -9.27 -6.66
C SER A 396 -30.91 -10.51 -7.27
N SER A 397 -30.16 -10.35 -8.37
CA SER A 397 -29.42 -11.44 -9.02
C SER A 397 -28.39 -12.08 -8.08
N ASP A 398 -27.63 -11.25 -7.35
CA ASP A 398 -26.64 -11.73 -6.40
C ASP A 398 -27.26 -12.46 -5.20
N VAL A 399 -28.38 -11.95 -4.68
CA VAL A 399 -29.15 -12.61 -3.61
C VAL A 399 -29.64 -13.98 -4.08
N GLN A 400 -30.23 -14.05 -5.27
CA GLN A 400 -30.70 -15.31 -5.86
C GLN A 400 -29.54 -16.31 -5.99
N ARG A 401 -28.42 -15.87 -6.59
CA ARG A 401 -27.20 -16.68 -6.72
C ARG A 401 -26.72 -17.21 -5.37
N ARG A 402 -26.78 -16.41 -4.31
CA ARG A 402 -26.37 -16.85 -2.97
C ARG A 402 -27.30 -17.93 -2.41
N PHE A 403 -28.62 -17.78 -2.58
CA PHE A 403 -29.58 -18.81 -2.17
C PHE A 403 -29.42 -20.12 -2.95
N GLU A 404 -29.09 -20.06 -4.23
CA GLU A 404 -28.80 -21.24 -5.06
C GLU A 404 -27.57 -22.00 -4.53
N VAL A 405 -26.49 -21.29 -4.21
CA VAL A 405 -25.28 -21.89 -3.61
C VAL A 405 -25.58 -22.57 -2.28
N GLU A 406 -26.35 -21.92 -1.40
CA GLU A 406 -26.76 -22.51 -0.11
C GLU A 406 -27.66 -23.73 -0.28
N SER A 407 -28.58 -23.70 -1.24
CA SER A 407 -29.48 -24.81 -1.53
C SER A 407 -28.73 -26.02 -2.08
N GLN A 408 -27.71 -25.80 -2.92
CA GLN A 408 -26.81 -26.86 -3.41
C GLN A 408 -25.99 -27.45 -2.27
N ALA A 409 -25.39 -26.61 -1.41
CA ALA A 409 -24.61 -27.08 -0.26
C ALA A 409 -25.44 -27.96 0.70
N ARG A 410 -26.72 -27.62 0.93
CA ARG A 410 -27.65 -28.42 1.75
C ARG A 410 -28.08 -29.74 1.11
N ARG A 411 -28.02 -29.86 -0.23
CA ARG A 411 -28.36 -31.11 -0.94
C ARG A 411 -27.19 -32.08 -1.01
N SER A 412 -25.96 -31.58 -0.87
CA SER A 412 -24.72 -32.36 -0.93
C SER A 412 -24.18 -32.77 0.44
N ALA A 413 -24.79 -32.29 1.54
CA ALA A 413 -24.50 -32.65 2.92
C ALA A 413 -25.60 -33.59 3.42
#